data_AF-A0A1H6JFG0-F1
#
_entry.id   AF-A0A1H6JFG0-F1
#
_cell.length_a   1.000
_cell.length_b   1.000
_cell.length_c   1.000
_cell.angle_alpha   90.00
_cell.angle_beta   90.00
_cell.angle_gamma   90.00
#
_symmetry.space_group_name_H-M   'P 1'
#
loop_
_entity.id
_entity.type
_entity.pdbx_description
1 polymer ?
#
loop_
_entity_poly.entity_id
_entity_poly.type
_entity_poly.pdbx_seq_one_letter_code
_entity_poly.pdbx_strand_id
1 'polypeptide(L)'
;MDDSAAYGDYYQWGRAKDGHQSSTSSGTQTPSSGIVSGNSEFIYGRGDWTTADSSGALRIAAWADGGKNDICPAGFSVPTKVDLDAETSNITDLSSAASSFLRIPASGFRDNSSNSSRLLNQGDAALLWARNIVLGRSDYSHVLSIKPPRGFSGGAVIGEYQRTSGLNVRCIRDKI
;
A
#
# COMPACT_ATOMS: atom_id res chain seq x y z
N MET A 1 -7.02 -11.53 15.82
CA MET A 1 -6.04 -11.41 14.72
C MET A 1 -5.45 -10.01 14.71
N ASP A 2 -5.06 -9.57 15.91
CA ASP A 2 -4.42 -8.30 16.18
C ASP A 2 -3.05 -8.69 16.70
N ASP A 3 -2.08 -8.73 15.79
CA ASP A 3 -0.68 -8.88 16.12
C ASP A 3 -0.02 -7.61 15.63
N SER A 4 -0.01 -6.59 16.49
CA SER A 4 0.51 -5.27 16.17
C SER A 4 2.00 -5.29 15.81
N ALA A 5 2.74 -6.32 16.26
CA ALA A 5 4.12 -6.54 15.86
C ALA A 5 4.24 -7.04 14.41
N ALA A 6 3.18 -7.67 13.86
CA ALA A 6 3.14 -8.15 12.49
C ALA A 6 2.60 -7.13 11.48
N TYR A 7 2.14 -5.96 11.90
CA TYR A 7 1.52 -4.97 11.01
C TYR A 7 2.46 -4.39 9.95
N GLY A 8 3.77 -4.44 10.19
CA GLY A 8 4.77 -4.01 9.23
C GLY A 8 4.71 -2.52 8.90
N ASP A 9 5.13 -2.20 7.67
CA ASP A 9 5.36 -0.85 7.18
C ASP A 9 4.20 -0.33 6.31
N TYR A 10 3.92 0.98 6.38
CA TYR A 10 2.84 1.70 5.69
C TYR A 10 3.36 2.61 4.57
N TYR A 11 3.57 2.05 3.38
CA TYR A 11 4.17 2.74 2.25
C TYR A 11 3.18 3.66 1.53
N GLN A 12 3.69 4.79 1.03
CA GLN A 12 3.02 5.62 0.03
C GLN A 12 3.32 5.07 -1.37
N TRP A 13 2.35 5.12 -2.27
CA TRP A 13 2.41 4.35 -3.51
C TRP A 13 3.58 4.76 -4.41
N GLY A 14 4.45 3.80 -4.76
CA GLY A 14 5.67 4.01 -5.54
C GLY A 14 6.85 4.62 -4.80
N ARG A 15 6.77 4.84 -3.48
CA ARG A 15 7.83 5.47 -2.68
C ARG A 15 8.83 4.42 -2.15
N ALA A 16 10.10 4.79 -2.09
CA ALA A 16 11.14 3.94 -1.51
C ALA A 16 10.99 3.83 0.02
N LYS A 17 11.67 2.85 0.61
CA LYS A 17 11.82 2.73 2.07
C LYS A 17 12.81 3.79 2.58
N ASP A 18 12.34 5.02 2.72
CA ASP A 18 13.14 6.18 3.16
C ASP A 18 12.85 6.60 4.63
N GLY A 19 12.02 5.84 5.34
CA GLY A 19 11.65 6.08 6.74
C GLY A 19 10.20 6.50 6.93
N HIS A 20 9.54 7.04 5.90
CA HIS A 20 8.14 7.46 5.98
C HIS A 20 7.17 6.33 6.32
N GLN A 21 7.52 5.11 5.92
CA GLN A 21 6.66 3.95 6.06
C GLN A 21 6.52 3.47 7.51
N SER A 22 7.41 3.94 8.41
CA SER A 22 7.33 3.62 9.82
C SER A 22 6.00 4.12 10.40
N SER A 23 5.35 3.30 11.21
CA SER A 23 4.12 3.66 11.93
C SER A 23 4.29 4.85 12.87
N THR A 24 5.54 5.18 13.23
CA THR A 24 5.91 6.26 14.16
C THR A 24 6.59 7.46 13.49
N SER A 25 6.75 7.47 12.15
CA SER A 25 7.40 8.61 11.48
C SER A 25 6.61 9.90 11.72
N SER A 26 7.28 11.05 11.72
CA SER A 26 6.58 12.35 11.65
C SER A 26 5.80 12.48 10.33
N GLY A 27 4.91 13.45 10.28
CA GLY A 27 4.16 13.79 9.09
C GLY A 27 4.47 15.19 8.59
N THR A 28 4.33 15.39 7.29
CA THR A 28 4.46 16.70 6.63
C THR A 28 3.37 16.88 5.59
N GLN A 29 2.99 18.14 5.32
CA GLN A 29 2.10 18.45 4.19
C GLN A 29 2.88 18.87 2.94
N THR A 30 4.20 19.01 3.03
CA THR A 30 5.05 19.38 1.90
C THR A 30 5.25 18.17 0.97
N PRO A 31 4.77 18.22 -0.29
CA PRO A 31 4.96 17.12 -1.22
C PRO A 31 6.42 17.01 -1.67
N SER A 32 6.82 15.80 -2.05
CA SER A 32 8.09 15.60 -2.76
C SER A 32 8.01 16.20 -4.17
N SER A 33 9.11 16.76 -4.64
CA SER A 33 9.26 17.25 -6.04
C SER A 33 9.68 16.15 -7.02
N GLY A 34 9.99 14.95 -6.54
CA GLY A 34 10.41 13.81 -7.34
C GLY A 34 9.84 12.48 -6.82
N ILE A 35 10.08 11.40 -7.56
CA ILE A 35 9.69 10.04 -7.14
C ILE A 35 10.71 9.39 -6.19
N VAL A 36 11.87 10.01 -5.98
CA VAL A 36 12.80 9.63 -4.93
C VAL A 36 12.79 10.76 -3.92
N SER A 37 12.21 10.50 -2.75
CA SER A 37 12.23 11.46 -1.65
C SER A 37 13.52 11.29 -0.85
N GLY A 38 14.10 12.40 -0.42
CA GLY A 38 15.22 12.43 0.53
C GLY A 38 14.78 12.62 1.98
N ASN A 39 13.47 12.70 2.26
CA ASN A 39 12.95 12.86 3.61
C ASN A 39 12.28 11.58 4.11
N SER A 40 12.26 11.40 5.43
CA SER A 40 11.63 10.26 6.10
C SER A 40 10.23 10.57 6.62
N GLU A 41 9.65 11.71 6.24
CA GLU A 41 8.35 12.15 6.74
C GLU A 41 7.22 11.56 5.91
N PHE A 42 6.13 11.18 6.59
CA PHE A 42 4.92 10.76 5.94
C PHE A 42 4.17 11.97 5.40
N ILE A 43 4.05 12.05 4.08
CA ILE A 43 3.34 13.14 3.42
C ILE A 43 1.83 12.90 3.55
N TYR A 44 1.04 13.91 3.95
CA TYR A 44 -0.42 13.82 4.09
C TYR A 44 -1.11 15.13 3.66
N GLY A 45 -2.44 15.15 3.66
CA GLY A 45 -3.26 16.31 3.32
C GLY A 45 -3.42 16.59 1.82
N ARG A 46 -3.13 15.57 1.00
CA ARG A 46 -3.27 15.63 -0.47
C ARG A 46 -3.47 14.23 -1.06
N GLY A 47 -3.92 14.18 -2.31
CA GLY A 47 -4.23 12.92 -3.00
C GLY A 47 -3.00 12.10 -3.45
N ASP A 48 -1.89 12.77 -3.78
CA ASP A 48 -0.61 12.11 -4.07
C ASP A 48 0.48 12.64 -3.14
N TRP A 49 1.58 11.91 -2.93
CA TRP A 49 2.67 12.35 -2.05
C TRP A 49 3.76 13.14 -2.79
N THR A 50 3.77 13.06 -4.12
CA THR A 50 4.71 13.76 -5.00
C THR A 50 3.98 14.65 -6.00
N THR A 51 4.65 15.67 -6.53
CA THR A 51 4.18 16.44 -7.69
C THR A 51 4.72 15.90 -9.02
N ALA A 52 5.64 14.95 -8.98
CA ALA A 52 6.16 14.25 -10.15
C ALA A 52 5.33 13.02 -10.52
N ASP A 53 5.50 12.52 -11.75
CA ASP A 53 4.94 11.24 -12.20
C ASP A 53 3.42 11.12 -12.00
N SER A 54 2.66 12.11 -12.47
CA SER A 54 1.20 12.10 -12.41
C SER A 54 0.59 10.90 -13.15
N SER A 55 1.26 10.39 -14.19
CA SER A 55 0.85 9.18 -14.89
C SER A 55 1.03 7.91 -14.03
N GLY A 56 1.97 7.90 -13.09
CA GLY A 56 2.35 6.73 -12.28
C GLY A 56 3.30 5.76 -12.98
N ALA A 57 3.71 6.04 -14.22
CA ALA A 57 4.51 5.12 -15.02
C ALA A 57 5.91 4.91 -14.43
N LEU A 58 6.53 5.99 -13.93
CA LEU A 58 7.86 5.88 -13.30
C LEU A 58 7.79 5.11 -11.99
N ARG A 59 6.70 5.26 -11.22
CA ARG A 59 6.49 4.52 -9.97
C ARG A 59 6.15 3.05 -10.16
N ILE A 60 5.45 2.67 -11.24
CA ILE A 60 5.32 1.25 -11.63
C ILE A 60 6.69 0.63 -11.84
N ALA A 61 7.56 1.28 -12.63
CA ALA A 61 8.91 0.80 -12.89
C ALA A 61 9.79 0.81 -11.63
N ALA A 62 9.61 1.79 -10.75
CA ALA A 62 10.40 1.91 -9.53
C ALA A 62 10.13 0.80 -8.50
N TRP A 63 8.95 0.16 -8.55
CA TRP A 63 8.53 -0.93 -7.66
C TRP A 63 8.60 -2.33 -8.30
N ALA A 64 9.13 -2.43 -9.52
CA ALA A 64 9.55 -3.70 -10.10
C ALA A 64 10.90 -4.15 -9.50
N ASP A 65 11.24 -5.43 -9.64
CA ASP A 65 12.52 -5.99 -9.17
C ASP A 65 13.70 -5.22 -9.79
N GLY A 66 14.61 -4.74 -8.94
CA GLY A 66 15.75 -3.90 -9.34
C GLY A 66 15.38 -2.46 -9.72
N GLY A 67 14.13 -2.05 -9.51
CA GLY A 67 13.65 -0.69 -9.69
C GLY A 67 14.28 0.30 -8.71
N LYS A 68 14.24 1.60 -9.05
CA LYS A 68 14.89 2.65 -8.26
C LYS A 68 14.37 2.77 -6.81
N ASN A 69 13.11 2.41 -6.59
CA ASN A 69 12.47 2.42 -5.28
C ASN A 69 12.07 1.00 -4.86
N ASP A 70 12.78 -0.01 -5.35
CA ASP A 70 12.43 -1.38 -5.04
C ASP A 70 12.54 -1.60 -3.53
N ILE A 71 11.42 -2.03 -2.96
CA ILE A 71 11.25 -2.30 -1.53
C ILE A 71 11.23 -3.80 -1.25
N CYS A 72 11.29 -4.61 -2.30
CA CYS A 72 11.27 -6.05 -2.24
C CYS A 72 12.69 -6.63 -2.28
N PRO A 73 12.91 -7.83 -1.72
CA PRO A 73 14.18 -8.54 -1.89
C PRO A 73 14.43 -8.86 -3.37
N ALA A 74 15.69 -8.97 -3.78
CA ALA A 74 16.05 -9.34 -5.16
C ALA A 74 15.32 -10.61 -5.63
N GLY A 75 14.77 -10.57 -6.85
CA GLY A 75 13.93 -11.63 -7.41
C GLY A 75 12.46 -11.54 -7.01
N PHE A 76 12.06 -10.46 -6.34
CA PHE A 76 10.68 -10.17 -5.96
C PHE A 76 10.31 -8.74 -6.34
N SER A 77 9.02 -8.52 -6.62
CA SER A 77 8.47 -7.20 -6.90
C SER A 77 7.23 -6.92 -6.07
N VAL A 78 6.81 -5.65 -5.99
CA VAL A 78 5.49 -5.31 -5.47
C VAL A 78 4.44 -5.96 -6.39
N PRO A 79 3.37 -6.59 -5.90
CA PRO A 79 2.47 -7.38 -6.73
C PRO A 79 1.62 -6.48 -7.62
N THR A 80 1.22 -6.99 -8.80
CA THR A 80 0.18 -6.34 -9.59
C THR A 80 -1.21 -6.66 -9.03
N LYS A 81 -2.23 -5.96 -9.51
CA LYS A 81 -3.64 -6.27 -9.24
C LYS A 81 -3.99 -7.71 -9.62
N VAL A 82 -3.42 -8.21 -10.72
CA VAL A 82 -3.68 -9.58 -11.22
C VAL A 82 -3.03 -10.61 -10.29
N ASP A 83 -1.84 -10.31 -9.79
CA ASP A 83 -1.15 -11.18 -8.83
C ASP A 83 -1.93 -11.27 -7.51
N LEU A 84 -2.35 -10.12 -6.96
CA LEU A 84 -3.16 -10.09 -5.74
C LEU A 84 -4.49 -10.84 -5.91
N ASP A 85 -5.19 -10.64 -7.02
CA ASP A 85 -6.45 -11.34 -7.31
C ASP A 85 -6.27 -12.86 -7.37
N ALA A 86 -5.19 -13.33 -8.01
CA ALA A 86 -4.87 -14.75 -8.09
C ALA A 86 -4.50 -15.36 -6.73
N GLU A 87 -3.61 -14.71 -5.97
CA GLU A 87 -3.13 -15.21 -4.68
C GLU A 87 -4.18 -15.12 -3.56
N THR A 88 -5.20 -14.30 -3.72
CA THR A 88 -6.24 -14.07 -2.71
C THR A 88 -7.63 -14.59 -3.08
N SER A 89 -7.73 -15.38 -4.14
CA SER A 89 -8.98 -16.02 -4.61
C SER A 89 -9.73 -16.84 -3.55
N ASN A 90 -9.03 -17.39 -2.54
CA ASN A 90 -9.62 -18.14 -1.43
C ASN A 90 -9.79 -17.31 -0.14
N ILE A 91 -9.47 -16.01 -0.17
CA ILE A 91 -9.59 -15.13 0.98
C ILE A 91 -10.95 -14.44 0.93
N THR A 92 -11.79 -14.70 1.93
CA THR A 92 -13.16 -14.16 1.99
C THR A 92 -13.36 -13.17 3.13
N ASP A 93 -12.42 -13.08 4.07
CA ASP A 93 -12.45 -12.20 5.24
C ASP A 93 -11.06 -12.13 5.90
N LEU A 94 -10.95 -11.36 6.99
CA LEU A 94 -9.70 -11.27 7.75
C LEU A 94 -9.27 -12.60 8.39
N SER A 95 -10.23 -13.50 8.68
CA SER A 95 -9.95 -14.80 9.29
C SER A 95 -9.20 -15.73 8.34
N SER A 96 -9.76 -15.90 7.15
CA SER A 96 -9.13 -16.60 6.04
C SER A 96 -7.82 -15.92 5.62
N ALA A 97 -7.74 -14.59 5.64
CA ALA A 97 -6.52 -13.87 5.30
C ALA A 97 -5.34 -14.16 6.25
N ALA A 98 -5.56 -14.13 7.57
CA ALA A 98 -4.50 -14.36 8.55
C ALA A 98 -4.11 -15.84 8.67
N SER A 99 -5.05 -16.77 8.41
CA SER A 99 -4.77 -18.21 8.43
C SER A 99 -4.24 -18.75 7.10
N SER A 100 -4.32 -17.97 6.01
CA SER A 100 -3.75 -18.33 4.71
C SER A 100 -2.22 -18.44 4.74
N PHE A 101 -1.65 -18.99 3.67
CA PHE A 101 -0.20 -18.96 3.44
C PHE A 101 0.39 -17.54 3.50
N LEU A 102 -0.36 -16.53 3.07
CA LEU A 102 0.07 -15.14 3.06
C LEU A 102 0.13 -14.53 4.46
N ARG A 103 -0.66 -15.04 5.42
CA ARG A 103 -0.76 -14.53 6.80
C ARG A 103 -0.95 -13.01 6.84
N ILE A 104 -1.92 -12.51 6.09
CA ILE A 104 -2.14 -11.06 5.98
C ILE A 104 -2.74 -10.57 7.31
N PRO A 105 -2.06 -9.65 8.03
CA PRO A 105 -2.58 -9.12 9.28
C PRO A 105 -3.63 -8.04 9.03
N ALA A 106 -4.52 -7.80 10.01
CA ALA A 106 -5.46 -6.69 10.00
C ALA A 106 -4.76 -5.37 10.37
N SER A 107 -3.78 -4.96 9.58
CA SER A 107 -2.90 -3.81 9.85
C SER A 107 -3.55 -2.44 9.65
N GLY A 108 -4.76 -2.38 9.08
CA GLY A 108 -5.42 -1.12 8.76
C GLY A 108 -4.64 -0.31 7.71
N PHE A 109 -4.63 1.01 7.87
CA PHE A 109 -3.87 1.91 7.01
C PHE A 109 -3.46 3.18 7.74
N ARG A 110 -2.51 3.92 7.17
CA ARG A 110 -2.16 5.27 7.61
C ARG A 110 -2.90 6.30 6.75
N ASP A 111 -3.69 7.11 7.43
CA ASP A 111 -4.55 8.13 6.86
C ASP A 111 -3.75 9.25 6.18
N ASN A 112 -4.35 9.85 5.14
CA ASN A 112 -3.80 10.96 4.38
C ASN A 112 -4.68 12.21 4.41
N SER A 113 -5.67 12.28 5.31
CA SER A 113 -6.54 13.45 5.46
C SER A 113 -5.76 14.73 5.80
N SER A 114 -6.37 15.91 5.62
CA SER A 114 -5.73 17.22 5.85
C SER A 114 -5.22 17.43 7.27
N ASN A 115 -5.82 16.75 8.25
CA ASN A 115 -5.65 17.09 9.65
C ASN A 115 -4.73 16.14 10.41
N SER A 116 -4.41 14.96 9.88
CA SER A 116 -3.47 14.03 10.51
C SER A 116 -3.06 12.84 9.63
N SER A 117 -1.88 12.26 9.90
CA SER A 117 -1.43 10.98 9.34
C SER A 117 -1.58 9.81 10.34
N ARG A 118 -2.79 9.61 10.89
CA ARG A 118 -3.06 8.61 11.94
C ARG A 118 -3.19 7.20 11.37
N LEU A 119 -2.93 6.19 12.20
CA LEU A 119 -3.27 4.79 11.88
C LEU A 119 -4.75 4.56 12.16
N LEU A 120 -5.45 3.97 11.20
CA LEU A 120 -6.88 3.71 11.24
C LEU A 120 -7.16 2.24 10.90
N ASN A 121 -8.24 1.69 11.47
CA ASN A 121 -8.76 0.35 11.20
C ASN A 121 -7.77 -0.80 11.48
N GLN A 122 -6.79 -0.57 12.36
CA GLN A 122 -5.99 -1.66 12.93
C GLN A 122 -6.91 -2.63 13.69
N GLY A 123 -6.77 -3.92 13.43
CA GLY A 123 -7.67 -4.97 13.90
C GLY A 123 -8.91 -5.21 13.03
N ASP A 124 -9.27 -4.26 12.16
CA ASP A 124 -10.56 -4.25 11.45
C ASP A 124 -10.45 -4.31 9.92
N ALA A 125 -9.28 -4.06 9.33
CA ALA A 125 -9.08 -4.15 7.89
C ALA A 125 -7.62 -4.49 7.52
N ALA A 126 -7.41 -5.00 6.30
CA ALA A 126 -6.10 -5.10 5.69
C ALA A 126 -6.12 -4.45 4.30
N LEU A 127 -5.10 -3.67 3.98
CA LEU A 127 -4.97 -2.97 2.70
C LEU A 127 -3.57 -3.19 2.13
N LEU A 128 -3.50 -3.80 0.93
CA LEU A 128 -2.24 -4.07 0.23
C LEU A 128 -2.17 -3.30 -1.08
N TRP A 129 -1.09 -2.56 -1.30
CA TRP A 129 -0.85 -1.90 -2.58
C TRP A 129 -0.65 -2.90 -3.73
N ALA A 130 -1.22 -2.57 -4.88
CA ALA A 130 -0.84 -3.14 -6.16
C ALA A 130 -0.01 -2.13 -6.97
N ARG A 131 0.99 -2.57 -7.74
CA ARG A 131 1.77 -1.72 -8.67
C ARG A 131 1.01 -1.41 -9.97
N ASN A 132 -0.24 -0.97 -9.86
CA ASN A 132 -1.08 -0.58 -10.99
C ASN A 132 -1.69 0.80 -10.74
N ILE A 133 -1.72 1.59 -11.82
CA ILE A 133 -2.45 2.86 -11.85
C ILE A 133 -3.95 2.62 -12.04
N VAL A 134 -4.75 3.63 -11.68
CA VAL A 134 -6.16 3.71 -12.06
C VAL A 134 -6.31 4.64 -13.25
N LEU A 135 -6.98 4.18 -14.31
CA LEU A 135 -7.22 5.02 -15.50
C LEU A 135 -8.20 6.15 -15.15
N GLY A 136 -7.86 7.37 -15.56
CA GLY A 136 -8.68 8.56 -15.30
C GLY A 136 -8.55 9.15 -13.89
N ARG A 137 -7.71 8.58 -13.00
CA ARG A 137 -7.47 9.08 -11.64
C ARG A 137 -5.96 9.14 -11.34
N SER A 138 -5.36 10.31 -11.52
CA SER A 138 -3.90 10.50 -11.41
C SER A 138 -3.37 10.41 -9.98
N ASP A 139 -4.22 10.57 -8.97
CA ASP A 139 -3.87 10.47 -7.56
C ASP A 139 -4.30 9.15 -6.90
N TYR A 140 -4.80 8.18 -7.68
CA TYR A 140 -5.22 6.86 -7.19
C TYR A 140 -4.42 5.71 -7.81
N SER A 141 -4.32 4.64 -7.03
CA SER A 141 -3.76 3.35 -7.45
C SER A 141 -4.57 2.19 -6.89
N HIS A 142 -4.41 1.01 -7.49
CA HIS A 142 -5.14 -0.18 -7.07
C HIS A 142 -4.65 -0.73 -5.74
N VAL A 143 -5.60 -1.24 -4.95
CA VAL A 143 -5.36 -1.85 -3.64
C VAL A 143 -6.18 -3.13 -3.53
N LEU A 144 -5.68 -4.14 -2.83
CA LEU A 144 -6.50 -5.21 -2.27
C LEU A 144 -6.99 -4.78 -0.88
N SER A 145 -8.30 -4.71 -0.70
CA SER A 145 -8.96 -4.39 0.57
C SER A 145 -9.61 -5.64 1.13
N ILE A 146 -9.28 -6.03 2.36
CA ILE A 146 -9.91 -7.15 3.07
C ILE A 146 -10.61 -6.57 4.30
N LYS A 147 -11.94 -6.69 4.34
CA LYS A 147 -12.79 -6.14 5.40
C LYS A 147 -13.76 -7.20 5.94
N PRO A 148 -14.19 -7.09 7.21
CA PRO A 148 -15.20 -7.98 7.76
C PRO A 148 -16.50 -7.93 6.94
N PRO A 149 -17.27 -9.04 6.89
CA PRO A 149 -18.45 -9.17 6.03
C PRO A 149 -19.66 -8.27 6.40
N ARG A 150 -19.50 -7.28 7.29
CA ARG A 150 -20.62 -6.43 7.72
C ARG A 150 -20.88 -5.32 6.70
N GLY A 151 -21.85 -5.51 5.82
CA GLY A 151 -22.36 -4.52 4.86
C GLY A 151 -22.06 -4.85 3.38
N PHE A 152 -22.44 -3.96 2.46
CA PHE A 152 -22.38 -4.16 0.99
C PHE A 152 -20.97 -4.27 0.37
N SER A 153 -19.91 -4.43 1.16
CA SER A 153 -18.52 -4.55 0.69
C SER A 153 -17.65 -5.38 1.65
N GLY A 154 -18.19 -6.52 2.08
CA GLY A 154 -17.47 -7.52 2.86
C GLY A 154 -16.52 -8.36 1.99
N GLY A 155 -15.37 -8.72 2.55
CA GLY A 155 -14.43 -9.67 1.94
C GLY A 155 -13.22 -9.03 1.25
N ALA A 156 -12.51 -9.85 0.46
CA ALA A 156 -11.33 -9.43 -0.29
C ALA A 156 -11.75 -8.84 -1.65
N VAL A 157 -11.48 -7.55 -1.86
CA VAL A 157 -11.92 -6.82 -3.06
C VAL A 157 -10.78 -5.95 -3.58
N ILE A 158 -10.59 -5.95 -4.90
CA ILE A 158 -9.73 -4.98 -5.57
C ILE A 158 -10.46 -3.64 -5.63
N GLY A 159 -9.90 -2.65 -4.96
CA GLY A 159 -10.39 -1.27 -4.94
C GLY A 159 -9.33 -0.29 -5.43
N GLU A 160 -9.50 0.95 -5.00
CA GLU A 160 -8.64 2.07 -5.36
C GLU A 160 -8.43 2.93 -4.11
N TYR A 161 -7.22 3.47 -3.95
CA TYR A 161 -6.89 4.33 -2.82
C TYR A 161 -5.97 5.47 -3.26
N GLN A 162 -6.00 6.58 -2.51
CA GLN A 162 -5.13 7.73 -2.79
C GLN A 162 -3.67 7.34 -2.60
N ARG A 163 -2.81 7.73 -3.55
CA ARG A 163 -1.39 7.35 -3.57
C ARG A 163 -0.62 7.85 -2.33
N THR A 164 -1.13 8.87 -1.64
CA THR A 164 -0.58 9.38 -0.37
C THR A 164 -0.88 8.50 0.83
N SER A 165 -1.91 7.65 0.77
CA SER A 165 -2.25 6.80 1.91
C SER A 165 -1.12 5.80 2.18
N GLY A 166 -0.89 5.49 3.46
CA GLY A 166 0.11 4.52 3.86
C GLY A 166 -0.52 3.16 3.93
N LEU A 167 -0.24 2.28 2.99
CA LEU A 167 -0.76 0.92 2.94
C LEU A 167 0.39 -0.08 2.96
N ASN A 168 0.09 -1.31 3.31
CA ASN A 168 1.11 -2.35 3.35
C ASN A 168 1.43 -2.85 1.94
N VAL A 169 2.57 -3.52 1.83
CA VAL A 169 3.04 -4.19 0.61
C VAL A 169 3.40 -5.62 0.96
N ARG A 170 3.09 -6.56 0.06
CA ARG A 170 3.54 -7.95 0.16
C ARG A 170 4.20 -8.36 -1.14
N CYS A 171 5.52 -8.50 -1.13
CA CYS A 171 6.30 -8.84 -2.32
C CYS A 171 5.93 -10.22 -2.88
N ILE A 172 5.87 -10.31 -4.21
CA ILE A 172 5.66 -11.56 -4.94
C ILE A 172 6.93 -11.93 -5.70
N ARG A 173 7.22 -13.24 -5.80
CA ARG A 173 8.37 -13.72 -6.57
C ARG A 173 8.11 -13.52 -8.05
N ASP A 174 9.09 -12.97 -8.75
CA ASP A 174 8.97 -12.79 -10.19
C ASP A 174 8.96 -14.15 -10.90
N LYS A 175 8.09 -14.27 -11.91
CA LYS A 175 7.99 -15.48 -12.74
C LYS A 175 9.23 -15.53 -13.64
N ILE A 176 9.99 -16.62 -13.53
CA ILE A 176 11.14 -16.93 -14.38
C ILE A 176 10.65 -17.34 -15.77
#